data_AF-A0A968RY35-F1
#
_entry.id   AF-A0A968RY35-F1
#
_cell.length_a   1.000
_cell.length_b   1.000
_cell.length_c   1.000
_cell.angle_alpha   90.00
_cell.angle_beta   90.00
_cell.angle_gamma   90.00
#
_symmetry.space_group_name_H-M   'P 1'
#
loop_
_entity.id
_entity.type
_entity.pdbx_description
1 polymer ?
#
loop_
_entity_poly.entity_id
_entity_poly.type
_entity_poly.pdbx_seq_one_letter_code
_entity_poly.pdbx_strand_id
1 'polypeptide(L)'
;MKITLDIPDTLKQELTLQADQLNLSLETFILQKLETLVHQPEPPDEYDPITPLIGTLDIGTTDLGENHDYYIGQALLRELRSNE
;
A
#
# COMPACT_ATOMS: atom_id res chain seq x y z
N MET A 1 3.09 23.90 -25.80
CA MET A 1 1.75 23.84 -25.19
C MET A 1 1.82 24.61 -23.89
N LYS A 2 0.88 25.53 -23.59
CA LYS A 2 0.91 26.35 -22.36
C LYS A 2 -0.28 25.95 -21.50
N ILE A 3 -0.02 25.49 -20.28
CA ILE A 3 -1.04 25.15 -19.29
C ILE A 3 -1.02 26.23 -18.22
N THR A 4 -2.19 26.74 -17.85
CA THR A 4 -2.34 27.71 -16.76
C THR A 4 -3.10 27.01 -15.65
N LEU A 5 -2.46 26.85 -14.50
CA LEU A 5 -3.05 26.21 -13.33
C LEU A 5 -3.37 27.30 -12.31
N ASP A 6 -4.64 27.42 -11.96
CA ASP A 6 -5.07 28.26 -10.85
C ASP A 6 -4.93 27.47 -9.56
N ILE A 7 -4.09 27.95 -8.64
CA ILE A 7 -3.82 27.28 -7.36
C ILE A 7 -4.04 28.26 -6.21
N PRO A 8 -4.53 27.78 -5.05
CA PRO A 8 -4.67 28.63 -3.87
C PRO A 8 -3.35 29.31 -3.48
N ASP A 9 -3.43 30.57 -3.03
CA ASP A 9 -2.25 31.35 -2.66
C ASP A 9 -1.41 30.67 -1.55
N THR A 10 -2.08 29.99 -0.61
CA THR A 10 -1.42 29.22 0.46
C THR A 10 -0.55 28.11 -0.11
N LEU A 11 -1.09 27.33 -1.04
CA LEU A 11 -0.37 26.24 -1.70
C LEU A 11 0.81 26.78 -2.52
N LYS A 12 0.63 27.91 -3.22
CA LYS A 12 1.71 28.57 -3.97
C LYS A 12 2.87 28.97 -3.06
N GLN A 13 2.59 29.51 -1.88
CA GLN A 13 3.61 29.90 -0.90
C GLN A 13 4.40 28.68 -0.40
N GLU A 14 3.70 27.60 -0.03
CA GLU A 14 4.34 26.37 0.43
C GLU A 14 5.21 25.72 -0.65
N LEU A 15 4.72 25.66 -1.90
CA LEU A 15 5.49 25.10 -3.01
C LEU A 15 6.72 25.94 -3.34
N THR A 16 6.62 27.27 -3.24
CA THR A 16 7.76 28.18 -3.45
C THR A 16 8.84 27.94 -2.40
N LEU A 17 8.44 27.81 -1.13
CA LEU A 17 9.37 27.54 -0.03
C LEU A 17 10.07 26.19 -0.19
N GLN A 18 9.36 25.16 -0.64
CA GLN A 18 9.96 23.84 -0.92
C GLN A 18 10.90 23.87 -2.13
N ALA A 19 10.57 24.64 -3.17
CA ALA A 19 11.43 24.79 -4.34
C ALA A 19 12.74 25.54 -3.98
N ASP A 20 12.65 26.59 -3.16
CA ASP A 20 13.80 27.35 -2.67
C ASP A 20 14.74 26.47 -1.82
N GLN A 21 14.20 25.60 -0.97
CA GLN A 21 14.99 24.64 -0.19
C GLN A 21 15.82 23.68 -1.07
N LEU A 22 15.32 23.37 -2.26
CA LEU A 22 15.96 22.47 -3.22
C LEU A 22 16.78 23.21 -4.28
N ASN A 23 16.88 24.54 -4.21
CA ASN A 23 17.48 25.40 -5.22
C ASN A 23 16.91 25.16 -6.63
N LEU A 24 15.61 24.87 -6.72
CA LEU A 24 14.89 24.66 -7.98
C LEU A 24 13.97 25.84 -8.25
N SER A 25 13.73 26.13 -9.53
CA SER A 25 12.62 27.02 -9.87
C SER A 25 11.28 26.33 -9.54
N LEU A 26 10.29 27.13 -9.16
CA LEU A 26 8.95 26.64 -8.85
C LEU A 26 8.37 25.79 -10.00
N GLU A 27 8.58 26.21 -11.24
CA GLU A 27 8.12 25.48 -12.43
C GLU A 27 8.76 24.09 -12.54
N THR A 28 10.09 24.00 -12.41
CA THR A 28 10.82 22.73 -12.45
C THR A 28 10.40 21.81 -11.31
N PHE A 29 10.21 22.37 -10.12
CA PHE A 29 9.74 21.62 -8.96
C PHE A 29 8.33 21.05 -9.17
N ILE A 30 7.40 21.87 -9.70
CA ILE A 30 6.04 21.43 -10.03
C ILE A 30 6.08 20.32 -11.08
N LEU A 31 6.86 20.48 -12.15
CA LEU A 31 6.98 19.48 -13.20
C LEU A 31 7.51 18.15 -12.67
N GLN A 32 8.57 18.16 -11.85
CA GLN A 32 9.11 16.93 -11.26
C GLN A 32 8.09 16.24 -10.34
N LYS A 33 7.33 17.01 -9.54
CA LYS A 33 6.29 16.46 -8.68
C LYS A 33 5.15 15.84 -9.47
N LEU A 34 4.68 16.52 -10.53
CA LEU A 34 3.65 16.00 -11.42
C LEU A 34 4.14 14.76 -12.18
N GLU A 35 5.39 14.76 -12.65
CA GLU A 35 6.00 13.61 -13.30
C GLU A 35 6.04 12.41 -12.35
N THR A 36 6.38 12.64 -11.08
CA THR A 36 6.37 11.58 -10.05
C THR A 36 4.95 11.01 -9.86
N LEU A 37 3.92 11.84 -9.87
CA LEU A 37 2.53 11.40 -9.71
C LEU A 37 2.00 10.64 -10.94
N VAL A 38 2.41 11.03 -12.15
CA VAL A 38 2.00 10.34 -13.39
C VAL A 38 2.71 8.99 -13.55
N HIS A 39 3.94 8.87 -13.06
CA HIS A 39 4.72 7.63 -13.09
C HIS A 39 4.52 6.77 -11.84
N GLN A 40 3.72 7.22 -10.87
CA GLN A 40 3.22 6.29 -9.88
C GLN A 40 2.37 5.27 -10.63
N PRO A 41 2.65 3.95 -10.49
CA PRO A 41 1.71 2.96 -10.97
C PRO A 41 0.37 3.35 -10.35
N GLU A 42 -0.65 3.54 -11.18
CA GLU A 42 -2.00 3.71 -10.64
C GLU A 42 -2.19 2.57 -9.64
N PRO A 43 -2.63 2.86 -8.40
CA PRO A 43 -3.00 1.77 -7.52
C PRO A 43 -3.96 0.91 -8.35
N PRO A 44 -3.73 -0.40 -8.45
CA PRO A 44 -4.68 -1.26 -9.17
C PRO A 44 -6.08 -0.87 -8.69
N ASP A 45 -7.04 -0.73 -9.60
CA ASP A 45 -8.43 -0.30 -9.30
C ASP A 45 -9.04 -1.09 -8.10
N GLU A 46 -8.45 -2.24 -7.78
CA GLU A 46 -8.58 -3.00 -6.54
C GLU A 46 -7.22 -3.13 -5.82
N TYR A 47 -6.88 -2.19 -4.92
CA TYR A 47 -5.91 -2.50 -3.87
C TYR A 47 -6.58 -3.46 -2.89
N ASP A 48 -6.40 -4.76 -3.09
CA ASP A 48 -6.77 -5.77 -2.10
C ASP A 48 -5.68 -5.82 -1.01
N PRO A 49 -5.97 -5.39 0.23
CA PRO A 49 -5.01 -5.40 1.33
C PRO A 49 -4.52 -6.81 1.71
N ILE A 50 -5.17 -7.87 1.23
CA ILE A 50 -4.80 -9.27 1.47
C ILE A 50 -3.75 -9.75 0.45
N THR A 51 -3.70 -9.16 -0.75
CA THR A 51 -2.71 -9.52 -1.78
C THR A 51 -1.26 -9.56 -1.30
N PRO A 52 -0.73 -8.55 -0.58
CA PRO A 52 0.66 -8.59 -0.08
C PRO A 52 0.89 -9.66 1.01
N LEU A 53 -0.17 -10.26 1.56
CA LEU A 53 -0.08 -11.30 2.59
C LEU A 53 -0.03 -12.72 2.00
N ILE A 54 -0.30 -12.89 0.71
CA ILE A 54 -0.23 -14.20 0.04
C ILE A 54 1.19 -14.76 0.10
N GLY A 55 1.32 -15.98 0.62
CA GLY A 55 2.61 -16.65 0.78
C GLY A 55 3.44 -16.20 1.99
N THR A 56 2.92 -15.30 2.84
CA THR A 56 3.60 -14.90 4.09
C THR A 56 3.41 -15.90 5.23
N LEU A 57 2.39 -16.76 5.14
CA LEU A 57 2.13 -17.80 6.11
C LEU A 57 2.92 -19.06 5.75
N ASP A 58 4.02 -19.28 6.47
CA ASP A 58 4.75 -20.56 6.44
C ASP A 58 4.20 -21.47 7.55
N ILE A 59 3.57 -22.57 7.13
CA ILE A 59 3.05 -23.61 8.00
C ILE A 59 3.64 -24.94 7.55
N GLY A 60 4.11 -25.75 8.51
CA GLY A 60 4.73 -27.05 8.22
C GLY A 60 3.81 -28.11 7.61
N THR A 61 2.58 -27.75 7.25
CA THR A 61 1.56 -28.60 6.61
C THR A 61 1.10 -27.95 5.32
N THR A 62 1.26 -28.63 4.20
CA THR A 62 0.95 -28.09 2.86
C THR A 62 -0.51 -28.25 2.45
N ASP A 63 -1.29 -29.02 3.21
CA ASP A 63 -2.66 -29.44 2.90
C ASP A 63 -3.72 -28.82 3.83
N LEU A 64 -3.33 -27.82 4.64
CA LEU A 64 -4.21 -27.21 5.64
C LEU A 64 -5.52 -26.71 5.03
N GLY A 65 -5.48 -26.11 3.83
CA GLY A 65 -6.68 -25.61 3.16
C GLY A 65 -7.66 -26.72 2.76
N GLU A 66 -7.15 -27.86 2.29
CA GLU A 66 -7.96 -29.00 1.84
C GLU A 66 -8.51 -29.81 3.00
N ASN A 67 -7.78 -29.85 4.12
CA ASN A 67 -8.09 -30.71 5.28
C ASN A 67 -8.42 -29.91 6.56
N HIS A 68 -8.82 -28.64 6.45
CA HIS A 68 -9.02 -27.75 7.61
C HIS A 68 -9.98 -28.34 8.65
N ASP A 69 -11.11 -28.91 8.22
CA ASP A 69 -12.10 -29.53 9.13
C ASP A 69 -11.51 -30.68 9.96
N TYR A 70 -10.65 -31.49 9.34
CA TYR A 70 -9.97 -32.60 10.01
C TYR A 70 -9.02 -32.09 11.09
N TYR A 71 -8.21 -31.06 10.78
CA TYR A 71 -7.27 -30.47 11.72
C TYR A 71 -7.98 -29.74 12.87
N ILE A 72 -9.07 -29.02 12.58
CA ILE A 72 -9.91 -28.37 13.60
C ILE A 72 -10.51 -29.44 14.53
N GLY A 73 -11.08 -30.52 13.98
CA GLY A 73 -11.64 -31.61 14.77
C GLY A 73 -10.60 -32.28 15.68
N GLN A 74 -9.37 -32.48 15.19
CA GLN A 74 -8.27 -32.97 16.03
C GLN A 74 -7.92 -32.02 17.17
N ALA A 75 -7.83 -30.71 16.91
CA ALA A 75 -7.51 -29.71 17.92
C ALA A 75 -8.57 -29.70 19.03
N LEU A 76 -9.86 -29.66 18.65
CA LEU A 76 -10.97 -29.70 19.59
C LEU A 76 -10.96 -30.97 20.46
N LEU A 77 -10.69 -32.13 19.86
CA LEU A 77 -10.60 -33.39 20.61
C LEU A 77 -9.44 -33.38 21.62
N ARG A 78 -8.30 -32.78 21.27
CA ARG A 78 -7.15 -32.64 22.19
C ARG A 78 -7.49 -31.71 23.35
N GLU A 79 -8.18 -30.60 23.09
CA GLU A 79 -8.63 -29.67 24.13
C GLU A 79 -9.61 -30.34 25.10
N LEU A 80 -10.60 -31.06 24.58
CA LEU A 80 -11.57 -31.80 25.41
C LEU A 80 -10.87 -32.83 26.32
N ARG A 81 -9.90 -33.58 25.78
CA ARG A 81 -9.14 -34.58 26.54
C ARG A 81 -8.12 -33.98 27.52
N SER A 82 -7.67 -32.75 27.27
CA SER A 82 -6.73 -32.06 28.18
C SER A 82 -7.46 -31.40 29.35
N ASN A 83 -8.79 -31.24 29.26
CA ASN A 83 -9.66 -30.69 30.29
C ASN A 83 -10.38 -31.79 31.12
N GLU A 84 -10.02 -33.07 30.92
CA GLU A 84 -10.37 -34.22 31.78
C GLU A 84 -9.21 -34.53 32.76
#